data_AF-A0A1I0R382-F1
#
_entry.id   AF-A0A1I0R382-F1
#
_cell.length_a   1.000
_cell.length_b   1.000
_cell.length_c   1.000
_cell.angle_alpha   90.00
_cell.angle_beta   90.00
_cell.angle_gamma   90.00
#
_symmetry.space_group_name_H-M   'P 1'
#
loop_
_entity.id
_entity.type
_entity.pdbx_description
1 polymer ?
#
loop_
_entity_poly.entity_id
_entity_poly.type
_entity_poly.pdbx_seq_one_letter_code
_entity_poly.pdbx_strand_id
1 'polypeptide(L)'
;MAQKFPTIDYTDMLEDLKEDIASGYITEESTLYLVRQKEDVFVEAKGENIFPVIDYFYDSPALKEEIVSMTVADAKKLCFEVLEKLTDEKDEAFAAAVKLLTSDLKDYTAGNNKRNERVCKVVFEDNSGVPMMIYYDETDAADKITSVTASDLIKELESCM
;
A
#
# COMPACT_ATOMS: atom_id res chain seq x y z
N MET A 1 0.65 12.19 -24.19
CA MET A 1 1.35 10.96 -23.75
C MET A 1 0.82 10.66 -22.36
N ALA A 2 0.15 9.53 -22.18
CA ALA A 2 -0.33 9.09 -20.88
C ALA A 2 0.86 9.08 -19.91
N GLN A 3 0.72 9.85 -18.83
CA GLN A 3 1.71 9.96 -17.78
C GLN A 3 1.78 8.56 -17.12
N LYS A 4 2.78 7.75 -17.49
CA LYS A 4 3.04 6.50 -16.79
C LYS A 4 3.36 6.86 -15.35
N PHE A 5 2.47 6.52 -14.42
CA PHE A 5 2.73 6.65 -12.99
C PHE A 5 4.04 5.92 -12.70
N PRO A 6 5.12 6.62 -12.31
CA PRO A 6 6.44 6.00 -12.19
C PRO A 6 6.55 5.05 -10.97
N THR A 7 5.48 4.93 -10.19
CA THR A 7 5.49 4.33 -8.85
C THR A 7 4.44 3.24 -8.63
N ILE A 8 3.42 3.11 -9.49
CA ILE A 8 2.30 2.18 -9.25
C ILE A 8 2.11 1.31 -10.49
N ASP A 9 2.34 0.02 -10.35
CA ASP A 9 2.11 -0.96 -11.41
C ASP A 9 0.68 -1.50 -11.29
N TYR A 10 -0.24 -0.93 -12.08
CA TYR A 10 -1.62 -1.41 -12.14
C TYR A 10 -1.77 -2.81 -12.71
N THR A 11 -0.75 -3.32 -13.41
CA THR A 11 -0.74 -4.72 -13.85
C THR A 11 -0.62 -5.64 -12.64
N ASP A 12 0.37 -5.38 -11.78
CA ASP A 12 0.64 -6.14 -10.56
C ASP A 12 -0.56 -6.09 -9.61
N MET A 13 -1.08 -4.88 -9.35
CA MET A 13 -2.27 -4.68 -8.51
C MET A 13 -3.52 -5.41 -9.04
N LEU A 14 -3.69 -5.45 -10.36
CA LEU A 14 -4.81 -6.15 -10.99
C LEU A 14 -4.63 -7.67 -10.94
N GLU A 15 -3.41 -8.16 -11.12
CA GLU A 15 -3.05 -9.57 -11.02
C GLU A 15 -3.29 -10.07 -9.60
N ASP A 16 -2.75 -9.39 -8.58
CA ASP A 16 -2.95 -9.71 -7.16
C ASP A 16 -4.45 -9.79 -6.80
N LEU A 17 -5.22 -8.77 -7.20
CA LEU A 17 -6.64 -8.72 -6.90
C LEU A 17 -7.43 -9.86 -7.56
N LYS A 18 -7.06 -10.24 -8.78
CA LYS A 18 -7.68 -11.37 -9.49
C LYS A 18 -7.28 -12.71 -8.87
N GLU A 19 -6.03 -12.86 -8.43
CA GLU A 19 -5.57 -14.05 -7.73
C GLU A 19 -6.27 -14.23 -6.38
N ASP A 20 -6.49 -13.15 -5.63
CA ASP A 20 -7.16 -13.16 -4.34
C ASP A 20 -8.66 -13.50 -4.46
N ILE A 21 -9.32 -13.08 -5.54
CA ILE A 21 -10.69 -13.54 -5.86
C ILE A 21 -10.67 -15.02 -6.28
N ALA A 22 -9.74 -15.42 -7.15
CA ALA A 22 -9.67 -16.78 -7.66
C ALA A 22 -9.35 -17.81 -6.56
N SER A 23 -8.54 -17.43 -5.57
CA SER A 23 -8.22 -18.24 -4.39
C SER A 23 -9.36 -18.27 -3.36
N GLY A 24 -10.36 -17.39 -3.48
CA GLY A 24 -11.48 -17.26 -2.56
C GLY A 24 -11.14 -16.53 -1.27
N TYR A 25 -10.01 -15.82 -1.22
CA TYR A 25 -9.64 -14.98 -0.09
C TYR A 25 -10.60 -13.79 0.06
N ILE A 26 -11.00 -13.20 -1.07
CA ILE A 26 -12.09 -12.21 -1.17
C ILE A 26 -13.12 -12.61 -2.24
N THR A 27 -14.20 -11.85 -2.33
CA THR A 27 -15.23 -11.99 -3.37
C THR A 27 -15.33 -10.72 -4.20
N GLU A 28 -15.97 -10.78 -5.36
CA GLU A 28 -16.26 -9.61 -6.21
C GLU A 28 -17.00 -8.48 -5.47
N GLU A 29 -17.80 -8.84 -4.46
CA GLU A 29 -18.59 -7.92 -3.64
C GLU A 29 -17.86 -7.48 -2.36
N SER A 30 -16.64 -7.97 -2.12
CA SER A 30 -15.85 -7.56 -0.95
C SER A 30 -15.54 -6.07 -1.04
N THR A 31 -15.77 -5.36 0.06
CA THR A 31 -15.39 -3.95 0.21
C THR A 31 -13.88 -3.83 0.35
N LEU A 32 -13.27 -3.02 -0.49
CA LEU A 32 -11.87 -2.64 -0.41
C LEU A 32 -11.76 -1.18 -0.02
N TYR A 33 -10.75 -0.85 0.76
CA TYR A 33 -10.45 0.49 1.23
C TYR A 33 -9.25 1.04 0.48
N LEU A 34 -9.44 2.10 -0.29
CA LEU A 34 -8.44 2.62 -1.20
C LEU A 34 -7.74 3.85 -0.63
N VAL A 35 -6.42 3.86 -0.74
CA VAL A 35 -5.62 5.08 -0.69
C VAL A 35 -5.43 5.57 -2.11
N ARG A 36 -5.86 6.80 -2.37
CA ARG A 36 -5.84 7.40 -3.71
C ARG A 36 -4.88 8.56 -3.79
N GLN A 37 -4.56 8.98 -5.00
CA GLN A 37 -3.81 10.19 -5.22
C GLN A 37 -4.66 11.45 -4.94
N LYS A 38 -3.99 12.57 -4.66
CA LYS A 38 -4.59 13.89 -4.36
C LYS A 38 -4.94 14.65 -5.62
N GLU A 39 -4.16 14.46 -6.67
CA GLU A 39 -4.42 15.04 -7.98
C GLU A 39 -5.17 14.02 -8.83
N ASP A 40 -6.12 14.52 -9.61
CA ASP A 40 -6.90 13.71 -10.53
C ASP A 40 -6.19 13.61 -11.89
N VAL A 41 -6.43 12.50 -12.57
CA VAL A 41 -5.93 12.27 -13.92
C VAL A 41 -7.09 11.95 -14.83
N PHE A 42 -7.10 12.59 -16.00
CA PHE A 42 -8.10 12.32 -17.02
C PHE A 42 -7.88 10.95 -17.63
N VAL A 43 -8.87 10.06 -17.50
CA VAL A 43 -8.85 8.73 -18.11
C VAL A 43 -9.69 8.78 -19.38
N GLU A 44 -9.01 8.80 -20.53
CA GLU A 44 -9.65 8.93 -21.85
C GLU A 44 -10.72 7.87 -22.10
N ALA A 45 -10.52 6.63 -21.62
CA ALA A 45 -11.46 5.52 -21.77
C ALA A 45 -12.79 5.74 -21.01
N LYS A 46 -12.78 6.52 -19.92
CA LYS A 46 -13.97 6.84 -19.11
C LYS A 46 -14.54 8.23 -19.41
N GLY A 47 -13.77 9.10 -20.07
CA GLY A 47 -14.19 10.47 -20.36
C GLY A 47 -14.36 11.33 -19.11
N GLU A 48 -13.72 10.96 -18.01
CA GLU A 48 -13.78 11.66 -16.73
C GLU A 48 -12.41 11.69 -16.05
N ASN A 49 -12.26 12.59 -15.07
CA ASN A 49 -11.13 12.59 -14.18
C ASN A 49 -11.37 11.62 -13.02
N ILE A 50 -10.37 10.82 -12.69
CA ILE A 50 -10.38 9.99 -11.48
C ILE A 50 -9.14 10.29 -10.65
N PHE A 51 -9.20 9.99 -9.36
CA PHE A 51 -8.02 10.03 -8.48
C PHE A 51 -7.35 8.65 -8.51
N PRO A 52 -6.15 8.52 -9.10
CA PRO A 52 -5.46 7.23 -9.23
C PRO A 52 -5.37 6.46 -7.90
N VAL A 53 -5.61 5.16 -7.94
CA VAL A 53 -5.41 4.27 -6.77
C VAL A 53 -3.92 4.12 -6.53
N ILE A 54 -3.49 4.24 -5.28
CA ILE A 54 -2.10 4.00 -4.84
C ILE A 54 -1.99 2.61 -4.24
N ASP A 55 -2.93 2.26 -3.36
CA ASP A 55 -2.96 0.98 -2.64
C ASP A 55 -4.39 0.69 -2.15
N TYR A 56 -4.66 -0.57 -1.79
CA TYR A 56 -5.93 -0.99 -1.24
C TYR A 56 -5.78 -1.94 -0.04
N PHE A 57 -6.80 -1.96 0.81
CA PHE A 57 -6.83 -2.75 2.03
C PHE A 57 -8.14 -3.53 2.15
N TYR A 58 -8.08 -4.69 2.77
CA TYR A 58 -9.25 -5.55 3.01
C TYR A 58 -10.08 -5.09 4.21
N ASP A 59 -9.42 -4.45 5.18
CA ASP A 59 -10.05 -3.82 6.34
C ASP A 59 -9.86 -2.31 6.30
N SER A 60 -10.75 -1.57 6.97
CA SER A 60 -10.64 -0.10 7.05
C SER A 60 -9.35 0.27 7.79
N PRO A 61 -8.37 0.92 7.14
CA PRO A 61 -7.19 1.39 7.84
C PRO A 61 -7.56 2.55 8.76
N ALA A 62 -7.07 2.54 9.99
CA ALA A 62 -7.10 3.72 10.83
C ALA A 62 -5.80 4.49 10.66
N LEU A 63 -5.89 5.59 9.91
CA LEU A 63 -4.79 6.54 9.80
C LEU A 63 -4.52 7.11 11.20
N LYS A 64 -3.55 6.53 11.93
CA LYS A 64 -3.03 7.15 13.15
C LYS A 64 -2.54 8.55 12.77
N GLU A 65 -3.12 9.55 13.44
CA GLU A 65 -2.84 11.00 13.37
C GLU A 65 -2.13 11.45 12.10
N GLU A 66 -2.88 12.08 11.17
CA GLU A 66 -2.37 12.74 9.96
C GLU A 66 -1.16 12.01 9.37
N ILE A 67 -1.42 10.89 8.69
CA ILE A 67 -0.60 10.42 7.57
C ILE A 67 0.81 11.04 7.57
N VAL A 68 1.69 10.51 8.43
CA VAL A 68 2.93 11.24 8.73
C VAL A 68 3.85 11.09 7.54
N SER A 69 3.93 12.16 6.75
CA SER A 69 4.92 12.29 5.69
C SER A 69 6.31 12.19 6.33
N MET A 70 7.02 11.11 6.04
CA MET A 70 8.37 10.90 6.54
C MET A 70 9.26 10.30 5.46
N THR A 71 10.57 10.37 5.68
CA THR A 71 11.51 9.73 4.77
C THR A 71 11.35 8.21 4.84
N VAL A 72 11.61 7.52 3.74
CA VAL A 72 11.68 6.05 3.69
C VAL A 72 12.65 5.51 4.73
N ALA A 73 13.74 6.23 5.05
CA ALA A 73 14.65 5.85 6.13
C ALA A 73 13.97 5.85 7.51
N ASP A 74 13.15 6.85 7.82
CA ASP A 74 12.47 6.96 9.10
C ASP A 74 11.29 6.00 9.22
N ALA A 75 10.54 5.81 8.14
CA ALA A 75 9.49 4.80 8.07
C ALA A 75 10.04 3.39 8.30
N LYS A 76 11.19 3.07 7.72
CA LYS A 76 11.89 1.80 7.99
C LYS A 76 12.24 1.64 9.46
N LYS A 77 12.77 2.69 10.12
CA LYS A 77 13.09 2.62 11.56
C LYS A 77 11.83 2.30 12.36
N LEU A 78 10.73 2.99 12.09
CA LEU A 78 9.45 2.76 12.75
C LEU A 78 8.95 1.33 12.52
N CYS A 79 8.99 0.83 11.28
CA CYS A 79 8.63 -0.55 10.97
C CYS A 79 9.52 -1.56 11.72
N PHE A 80 10.84 -1.36 11.73
CA PHE A 80 11.76 -2.23 12.45
C PHE A 80 11.55 -2.19 13.97
N GLU A 81 11.27 -1.02 14.55
CA GLU A 81 10.95 -0.89 15.98
C GLU A 81 9.66 -1.63 16.36
N VAL A 82 8.66 -1.65 15.48
CA VAL A 82 7.43 -2.43 15.68
C VAL A 82 7.71 -3.92 15.52
N LEU A 83 8.46 -4.32 14.50
CA LEU A 83 8.84 -5.73 14.28
C LEU A 83 9.65 -6.30 15.45
N GLU A 84 10.59 -5.53 16.00
CA GLU A 84 11.36 -5.94 17.19
C GLU A 84 10.43 -6.18 18.40
N LYS A 85 9.43 -5.32 18.63
CA LYS A 85 8.42 -5.53 19.68
C LYS A 85 7.57 -6.77 19.44
N LEU A 86 7.25 -7.09 18.19
CA LEU A 86 6.51 -8.30 17.82
C LEU A 86 7.35 -9.57 18.01
N THR A 87 8.69 -9.51 17.86
CA THR A 87 9.57 -10.66 18.14
C THR A 87 9.70 -11.01 19.62
N ASP A 88 9.30 -10.10 20.51
CA ASP A 88 9.23 -10.33 21.95
C ASP A 88 7.91 -11.00 22.39
N GLU A 89 7.00 -11.28 21.46
CA GLU A 89 5.80 -12.07 21.75
C GLU A 89 6.13 -13.54 22.04
N LYS A 90 5.30 -14.18 22.88
CA LYS A 90 5.53 -15.55 23.39
C LYS A 90 5.35 -16.66 22.34
N ASP A 91 5.03 -16.31 21.10
CA ASP A 91 4.89 -17.26 20.01
C ASP A 91 6.22 -17.38 19.24
N GLU A 92 6.94 -18.48 19.48
CA GLU A 92 8.26 -18.73 18.89
C GLU A 92 8.21 -18.88 17.35
N ALA A 93 7.10 -19.36 16.79
CA ALA A 93 6.95 -19.54 15.35
C ALA A 93 6.70 -18.19 14.65
N PHE A 94 5.85 -17.35 15.25
CA PHE A 94 5.63 -15.97 14.81
C PHE A 94 6.92 -15.15 14.90
N ALA A 95 7.64 -15.22 16.02
CA ALA A 95 8.90 -14.52 16.19
C ALA A 95 9.96 -14.95 15.17
N ALA A 96 10.01 -16.24 14.79
CA ALA A 96 10.91 -16.73 13.75
C ALA A 96 10.55 -16.20 12.35
N ALA A 97 9.26 -16.17 12.00
CA ALA A 97 8.77 -15.63 10.73
C ALA A 97 9.05 -14.12 10.60
N VAL A 98 8.77 -13.36 11.67
CA VAL A 98 9.05 -11.92 11.74
C VAL A 98 10.55 -11.63 11.60
N LYS A 99 11.42 -12.45 12.21
CA LYS A 99 12.89 -12.33 12.06
C LYS A 99 13.36 -12.56 10.63
N LEU A 100 12.80 -13.55 9.93
CA LEU A 100 13.15 -13.83 8.54
C LEU A 100 12.78 -12.64 7.64
N LEU A 101 11.54 -12.17 7.74
CA LEU A 101 11.05 -11.00 7.01
C LEU A 101 11.88 -9.74 7.30
N THR A 102 12.27 -9.55 8.56
CA THR A 102 13.15 -8.45 8.98
C THR A 102 14.52 -8.53 8.31
N SER A 103 15.09 -9.73 8.17
CA SER A 103 16.37 -9.94 7.50
C SER A 103 16.28 -9.64 6.01
N ASP A 104 15.25 -10.15 5.33
CA ASP A 104 15.06 -9.96 3.89
C ASP A 104 14.84 -8.48 3.56
N LEU A 105 14.09 -7.75 4.40
CA LEU A 105 13.91 -6.30 4.27
C LEU A 105 15.22 -5.52 4.50
N LYS A 106 16.07 -5.93 5.45
CA LYS A 106 17.39 -5.31 5.66
C LYS A 106 18.28 -5.48 4.42
N ASP A 107 18.28 -6.66 3.82
CA ASP A 107 19.10 -6.97 2.64
C ASP A 107 18.60 -6.26 1.38
N TYR A 108 17.28 -6.23 1.14
CA TYR A 108 16.67 -5.49 0.04
C TYR A 108 16.99 -3.99 0.08
N THR A 109 17.07 -3.41 1.27
CA THR A 109 17.24 -1.97 1.46
C THR A 109 18.70 -1.49 1.43
N ALA A 110 19.66 -2.37 1.66
CA ALA A 110 21.09 -2.07 1.55
C ALA A 110 21.52 -1.75 0.10
N GLY A 111 20.76 -2.21 -0.90
CA GLY A 111 21.10 -2.07 -2.32
C GLY A 111 20.74 -0.75 -2.99
N ASN A 112 20.00 0.17 -2.35
CA ASN A 112 19.47 1.37 -3.04
C ASN A 112 19.31 2.62 -2.16
N ASN A 113 20.44 3.22 -1.75
CA ASN A 113 20.48 4.40 -0.87
C ASN A 113 19.71 5.62 -1.39
N LYS A 114 19.53 5.78 -2.71
CA LYS A 114 18.76 6.89 -3.29
C LYS A 114 17.27 6.87 -2.92
N ARG A 115 16.73 5.71 -2.52
CA ARG A 115 15.33 5.59 -2.09
C ARG A 115 15.10 6.04 -0.65
N ASN A 116 16.14 6.09 0.18
CA ASN A 116 16.02 6.42 1.61
C ASN A 116 15.61 7.87 1.86
N GLU A 117 15.91 8.77 0.92
CA GLU A 117 15.57 10.20 0.98
C GLU A 117 14.17 10.49 0.41
N ARG A 118 13.51 9.52 -0.25
CA ARG A 118 12.16 9.71 -0.77
C ARG A 118 11.16 9.79 0.39
N VAL A 119 10.10 10.55 0.18
CA VAL A 119 8.97 10.64 1.10
C VAL A 119 8.05 9.43 0.92
N CYS A 120 7.48 8.96 2.03
CA CYS A 120 6.48 7.91 2.06
C CYS A 120 5.49 8.15 3.22
N LYS A 121 4.42 7.36 3.24
CA LYS A 121 3.36 7.38 4.25
C LYS A 121 3.39 6.06 4.97
N VAL A 122 3.20 6.12 6.28
CA VAL A 122 2.99 4.93 7.09
C VAL A 122 1.53 4.89 7.50
N VAL A 123 0.87 3.77 7.19
CA VAL A 123 -0.51 3.48 7.56
C VAL A 123 -0.52 2.34 8.58
N PHE A 124 -1.41 2.44 9.56
CA PHE A 124 -1.66 1.38 10.53
C PHE A 124 -3.08 0.85 10.29
N GLU A 125 -3.24 -0.46 10.15
CA GLU A 125 -4.58 -1.05 10.25
C GLU A 125 -4.92 -1.24 11.73
N ASP A 126 -6.18 -1.06 12.09
CA ASP A 126 -6.63 -1.14 13.49
C ASP A 126 -6.33 -2.50 14.14
N ASN A 127 -6.35 -3.57 13.33
CA ASN A 127 -6.28 -4.95 13.82
C ASN A 127 -4.94 -5.64 13.58
N SER A 128 -4.10 -5.13 12.67
CA SER A 128 -2.82 -5.81 12.36
C SER A 128 -1.70 -5.38 13.29
N GLY A 129 -1.74 -4.15 13.82
CA GLY A 129 -0.64 -3.60 14.63
C GLY A 129 0.66 -3.41 13.85
N VAL A 130 0.68 -3.76 12.56
CA VAL A 130 1.85 -3.70 11.69
C VAL A 130 1.75 -2.43 10.82
N PRO A 131 2.75 -1.54 10.85
CA PRO A 131 2.81 -0.41 9.94
C PRO A 131 3.08 -0.86 8.51
N MET A 132 2.29 -0.35 7.57
CA MET A 132 2.54 -0.48 6.13
C MET A 132 3.09 0.82 5.55
N MET A 133 4.08 0.69 4.68
CA MET A 133 4.72 1.80 3.99
C MET A 133 4.17 1.93 2.58
N ILE A 134 3.55 3.07 2.28
CA ILE A 134 3.05 3.41 0.96
C ILE A 134 4.02 4.36 0.28
N TYR A 135 4.51 4.00 -0.91
CA TYR A 135 5.42 4.80 -1.72
C TYR A 135 4.65 5.65 -2.74
N TYR A 136 4.87 6.96 -2.76
CA TYR A 136 4.25 7.91 -3.70
C TYR A 136 5.13 9.17 -3.79
N ASP A 137 4.93 10.04 -4.79
CA ASP A 137 5.74 11.27 -4.93
C ASP A 137 5.21 12.40 -4.01
N GLU A 138 5.98 13.46 -3.79
CA GLU A 138 5.76 14.46 -2.70
C GLU A 138 4.38 15.16 -2.71
N THR A 139 3.63 15.07 -3.80
CA THR A 139 2.31 15.67 -4.01
C THR A 139 1.15 14.69 -3.87
N ASP A 140 1.41 13.39 -3.73
CA ASP A 140 0.52 12.44 -4.38
C ASP A 140 -0.55 11.82 -3.51
N ALA A 141 -0.43 11.50 -2.23
CA ALA A 141 -1.52 10.75 -1.57
C ALA A 141 -2.61 11.68 -0.99
N ALA A 142 -3.87 11.42 -1.34
CA ALA A 142 -5.04 12.02 -0.70
C ALA A 142 -5.18 11.50 0.73
N ASP A 143 -5.50 12.38 1.68
CA ASP A 143 -5.67 12.00 3.09
C ASP A 143 -7.04 11.35 3.38
N LYS A 144 -7.71 10.85 2.34
CA LYS A 144 -9.03 10.24 2.43
C LYS A 144 -8.96 8.82 1.92
N ILE A 145 -9.32 7.89 2.80
CA ILE A 145 -9.63 6.52 2.42
C ILE A 145 -11.03 6.52 1.78
N THR A 146 -11.12 5.96 0.58
CA THR A 146 -12.41 5.71 -0.09
C THR A 146 -12.70 4.22 -0.05
N SER A 147 -13.94 3.81 -0.28
CA SER A 147 -14.28 2.38 -0.39
C SER A 147 -14.94 2.07 -1.72
N VAL A 148 -14.70 0.86 -2.21
CA VAL A 148 -15.21 0.34 -3.48
C VAL A 148 -15.39 -1.18 -3.37
N THR A 149 -16.19 -1.79 -4.24
CA THR A 149 -16.21 -3.26 -4.36
C THR A 149 -14.99 -3.74 -5.16
N ALA A 150 -14.53 -4.97 -4.92
CA ALA A 150 -13.46 -5.56 -5.71
C ALA A 150 -13.78 -5.57 -7.22
N SER A 151 -15.03 -5.86 -7.60
CA SER A 151 -15.45 -5.86 -9.01
C SER A 151 -15.36 -4.48 -9.67
N ASP A 152 -15.67 -3.41 -8.94
CA ASP A 152 -15.61 -2.04 -9.47
C ASP A 152 -14.17 -1.52 -9.51
N LEU A 153 -13.32 -1.92 -8.56
CA LEU A 153 -11.88 -1.65 -8.61
C LEU A 153 -11.23 -2.30 -9.83
N ILE A 154 -11.53 -3.57 -10.12
CA ILE A 154 -11.03 -4.28 -11.30
C ILE A 154 -11.36 -3.50 -12.58
N LYS A 155 -12.63 -3.10 -12.76
CA LYS A 155 -13.07 -2.31 -13.93
C LYS A 155 -12.35 -0.97 -14.02
N GLU A 156 -12.07 -0.33 -12.89
CA GLU A 156 -11.32 0.92 -12.84
C GLU A 156 -9.87 0.72 -13.27
N LEU A 157 -9.17 -0.25 -12.70
CA LEU A 157 -7.78 -0.55 -13.02
C LEU A 157 -7.63 -0.93 -14.50
N GLU A 158 -8.50 -1.79 -15.03
CA GLU A 158 -8.52 -2.19 -16.44
C GLU A 158 -8.74 -1.01 -17.40
N SER A 159 -9.46 0.04 -16.96
CA SER A 159 -9.69 1.23 -17.78
C SER A 159 -8.53 2.23 -17.81
N CYS A 160 -7.59 2.09 -16.88
CA CYS A 160 -6.45 2.98 -16.70
C CYS A 160 -5.16 2.46 -17.38
N MET A 161 -5.19 1.21 -17.89
CA MET A 161 -4.10 0.55 -18.61
C MET A 161 -4.22 0.73 -20.12
#